data_AF-A0A7G7CQN9-F1
#
_entry.id   AF-A0A7G7CQN9-F1
#
_cell.length_a   1.000
_cell.length_b   1.000
_cell.length_c   1.000
_cell.angle_alpha   90.00
_cell.angle_beta   90.00
_cell.angle_gamma   90.00
#
_symmetry.space_group_name_H-M   'P 1'
#
loop_
_entity.id
_entity.type
_entity.pdbx_description
1 polymer ?
#
loop_
_entity_poly.entity_id
_entity_poly.type
_entity_poly.pdbx_seq_one_letter_code
_entity_poly.pdbx_strand_id
1 'polypeptide(L)'
;MGTPLTLVSVDRADVAAVRDVLAPLPREGIYVRGATLLLETSYVGAGAADFYATAWRWSAADAELLFALCTRGRLVLTWESTVLLCGVEADLSDTYGSTAVRCDSVPALREFLAAVE
;
A
#
# COMPACT_ATOMS: atom_id res chain seq x y z
N MET A 1 0.01 -16.12 -6.82
CA MET A 1 -0.75 -14.91 -7.22
C MET A 1 -1.77 -14.75 -6.12
N GLY A 2 -1.40 -13.94 -5.12
CA GLY A 2 -2.20 -13.80 -3.92
C GLY A 2 -3.46 -12.98 -4.16
N THR A 3 -4.37 -13.05 -3.19
CA THR A 3 -5.55 -12.19 -3.12
C THR A 3 -5.15 -10.72 -3.29
N PRO A 4 -5.93 -9.88 -4.01
CA PRO A 4 -5.58 -8.48 -4.21
C PRO A 4 -5.34 -7.73 -2.89
N LEU A 5 -4.32 -6.89 -2.88
CA LEU A 5 -4.08 -5.97 -1.77
C LEU A 5 -4.75 -4.63 -2.07
N THR A 6 -5.27 -3.95 -1.06
CA THR A 6 -5.74 -2.57 -1.24
C THR A 6 -4.95 -1.60 -0.38
N LEU A 7 -4.71 -0.40 -0.90
CA LEU A 7 -4.15 0.72 -0.15
C LEU A 7 -5.24 1.76 0.02
N VAL A 8 -5.46 2.19 1.26
CA VAL A 8 -6.47 3.18 1.63
C VAL A 8 -5.82 4.20 2.56
N SER A 9 -6.16 5.48 2.42
CA SER A 9 -5.76 6.46 3.42
C SER A 9 -6.38 6.15 4.77
N VAL A 10 -5.66 6.49 5.84
CA VAL A 10 -6.22 6.46 7.20
C VAL A 10 -7.30 7.53 7.33
N ASP A 11 -6.91 8.80 7.19
CA ASP A 11 -7.82 9.96 7.20
C ASP A 11 -7.68 10.77 5.91
N ARG A 12 -6.42 10.99 5.49
CA ARG A 12 -6.06 11.74 4.30
C ARG A 12 -4.70 11.29 3.82
N ALA A 13 -4.59 10.97 2.53
CA ALA A 13 -3.31 10.60 1.94
C ALA A 13 -2.38 11.82 1.78
N ASP A 14 -1.07 11.60 1.96
CA ASP A 14 -0.06 12.49 1.39
C ASP A 14 0.09 12.18 -0.12
N VAL A 15 -0.79 12.78 -0.91
CA VAL A 15 -0.88 12.54 -2.35
C VAL A 15 0.40 12.96 -3.09
N ALA A 16 1.11 13.99 -2.60
CA ALA A 16 2.37 14.40 -3.20
C ALA A 16 3.44 13.32 -3.00
N ALA A 17 3.58 12.81 -1.76
CA ALA A 17 4.50 11.73 -1.47
C ALA A 17 4.15 10.44 -2.21
N VAL A 18 2.87 10.09 -2.35
CA VAL A 18 2.43 8.93 -3.15
C VAL A 18 2.85 9.07 -4.61
N ARG A 19 2.67 10.26 -5.21
CA ARG A 19 3.12 10.50 -6.59
C ARG A 19 4.63 10.33 -6.74
N ASP A 20 5.41 10.84 -5.80
CA ASP A 20 6.87 10.72 -5.84
C ASP A 20 7.32 9.25 -5.76
N VAL A 21 6.65 8.45 -4.92
CA VAL A 21 6.91 7.00 -4.81
C VAL A 21 6.57 6.26 -6.10
N LEU A 22 5.47 6.63 -6.77
CA LEU A 22 5.03 5.98 -8.01
C LEU A 22 5.71 6.52 -9.28
N ALA A 23 6.31 7.70 -9.24
CA ALA A 23 6.90 8.38 -10.40
C ALA A 23 7.92 7.54 -11.21
N PRO A 24 8.74 6.66 -10.60
CA PRO A 24 9.69 5.84 -11.36
C PRO A 24 9.05 4.71 -12.16
N LEU A 25 7.78 4.38 -11.91
CA LEU A 25 7.14 3.20 -12.49
C LEU A 25 6.35 3.54 -13.77
N PRO A 26 6.37 2.67 -14.78
CA PRO A 26 5.59 2.85 -16.00
C PRO A 26 4.09 2.89 -15.70
N ARG A 27 3.39 3.80 -16.37
CA ARG A 27 1.95 4.04 -16.20
C ARG A 27 1.19 3.80 -17.50
N GLU A 28 0.09 3.08 -17.41
CA GLU A 28 -0.84 2.77 -18.51
C GLU A 28 -2.27 3.07 -18.05
N GLY A 29 -2.73 4.29 -18.33
CA GLY A 29 -4.01 4.78 -17.82
C GLY A 29 -4.04 4.84 -16.29
N ILE A 30 -4.93 4.05 -15.69
CA ILE A 30 -5.09 3.96 -14.22
C ILE A 30 -4.09 2.97 -13.59
N TYR A 31 -3.41 2.15 -14.39
CA TYR A 31 -2.48 1.14 -13.92
C TYR A 31 -1.05 1.66 -13.82
N VAL A 32 -0.38 1.31 -12.74
CA VAL A 32 1.05 1.41 -12.54
C VAL A 32 1.63 -0.01 -12.55
N ARG A 33 2.70 -0.23 -13.31
CA ARG A 33 3.28 -1.57 -13.52
C ARG A 33 4.69 -1.68 -12.94
N GLY A 34 4.99 -2.84 -12.37
CA GLY A 34 6.34 -3.28 -12.02
C GLY A 34 6.70 -4.59 -12.72
N ALA A 35 7.68 -5.32 -12.18
CA ALA A 35 8.03 -6.65 -12.71
C ALA A 35 6.88 -7.65 -12.52
N THR A 36 6.35 -7.74 -11.29
CA THR A 36 5.16 -8.54 -10.96
C THR A 36 3.94 -7.66 -10.69
N LEU A 37 4.16 -6.47 -10.14
CA LEU A 37 3.13 -5.54 -9.74
C LEU A 37 2.21 -5.11 -10.90
N LEU A 38 0.90 -5.19 -10.65
CA LEU A 38 -0.14 -4.49 -11.39
C LEU A 38 -1.00 -3.73 -10.38
N LEU A 39 -0.73 -2.43 -10.24
CA LEU A 39 -1.38 -1.55 -9.27
C LEU A 39 -2.39 -0.66 -9.99
N GLU A 40 -3.67 -0.89 -9.78
CA GLU A 40 -4.72 0.05 -10.15
C GLU A 40 -4.74 1.19 -9.14
N THR A 41 -4.70 2.44 -9.60
CA THR A 41 -4.70 3.61 -8.73
C THR A 41 -5.86 4.53 -9.06
N SER A 42 -6.51 5.08 -8.05
CA SER A 42 -7.39 6.23 -8.26
C SER A 42 -6.54 7.37 -8.85
N TYR A 43 -7.05 8.01 -9.90
CA TYR A 43 -6.29 9.01 -10.65
C TYR A 43 -5.95 10.21 -9.73
N VAL A 44 -4.71 10.29 -9.28
CA VAL A 44 -4.19 11.39 -8.46
C VAL A 44 -3.91 12.61 -9.33
N GLY A 45 -4.95 13.25 -9.85
CA GLY A 45 -4.87 14.53 -10.56
C GLY A 45 -4.67 15.72 -9.63
N ALA A 46 -4.30 16.88 -10.18
CA ALA A 46 -4.13 18.11 -9.39
C ALA A 46 -5.40 18.39 -8.54
N GLY A 47 -5.22 18.63 -7.24
CA GLY A 47 -6.33 18.84 -6.30
C GLY A 47 -6.88 17.58 -5.62
N ALA A 48 -6.39 16.37 -5.96
CA ALA A 48 -6.74 15.16 -5.22
C ALA A 48 -6.33 15.29 -3.75
N ALA A 49 -7.30 15.06 -2.85
CA ALA A 49 -7.11 15.10 -1.41
C ALA A 49 -6.87 13.72 -0.81
N ASP A 50 -6.99 12.66 -1.63
CA ASP A 50 -6.98 11.29 -1.16
C ASP A 50 -6.46 10.32 -2.22
N PHE A 51 -6.17 9.09 -1.81
CA PHE A 51 -5.63 8.01 -2.63
C PHE A 51 -6.22 6.64 -2.24
N TYR A 52 -6.62 5.90 -3.26
CA TYR A 52 -7.00 4.49 -3.15
C TYR A 52 -6.29 3.71 -4.26
N ALA A 53 -5.84 2.50 -3.95
CA ALA A 53 -5.29 1.62 -4.96
C ALA A 53 -5.58 0.15 -4.67
N THR A 54 -5.57 -0.66 -5.74
CA THR A 54 -5.68 -2.12 -5.67
C THR A 54 -4.51 -2.74 -6.41
N ALA A 55 -3.67 -3.50 -5.71
CA ALA A 55 -2.66 -4.34 -6.34
C ALA A 55 -3.31 -5.66 -6.75
N TRP A 56 -3.74 -5.74 -8.01
CA TRP A 56 -4.32 -6.95 -8.60
C TRP A 56 -3.30 -8.06 -8.81
N ARG A 57 -2.03 -7.68 -8.97
CA ARG A 57 -0.89 -8.58 -9.04
C ARG A 57 0.22 -7.99 -8.20
N TRP A 58 0.88 -8.82 -7.42
CA TRP A 58 1.97 -8.43 -6.54
C TRP A 58 2.78 -9.69 -6.16
N SER A 59 3.99 -9.48 -5.63
CA SER A 59 4.78 -10.50 -4.94
C SER A 59 5.48 -9.92 -3.71
N ALA A 60 6.13 -10.78 -2.91
CA ALA A 60 6.97 -10.33 -1.80
C ALA A 60 8.09 -9.34 -2.21
N ALA A 61 8.49 -9.33 -3.48
CA ALA A 61 9.47 -8.36 -4.00
C ALA A 61 8.93 -6.92 -4.01
N ASP A 62 7.61 -6.73 -4.06
CA ASP A 62 6.97 -5.42 -4.07
C ASP A 62 6.89 -4.78 -2.66
N ALA A 63 7.38 -5.47 -1.62
CA ALA A 63 7.33 -5.01 -0.22
C ALA A 63 7.95 -3.62 -0.02
N GLU A 64 9.05 -3.30 -0.70
CA GLU A 64 9.69 -1.97 -0.57
C GLU A 64 8.78 -0.84 -1.07
N LEU A 65 8.16 -1.05 -2.23
CA LEU A 65 7.22 -0.08 -2.79
C LEU A 65 5.98 0.06 -1.91
N LEU A 66 5.36 -1.07 -1.52
CA LEU A 66 4.15 -1.08 -0.71
C LEU A 66 4.40 -0.43 0.67
N PHE A 67 5.54 -0.72 1.29
CA PHE A 67 5.95 -0.10 2.54
C PHE A 67 6.16 1.41 2.39
N ALA A 68 6.83 1.84 1.31
CA ALA A 68 7.03 3.25 1.03
C ALA A 68 5.70 4.00 0.80
N LEU A 69 4.75 3.37 0.09
CA LEU A 69 3.40 3.93 -0.10
C LEU A 69 2.67 4.09 1.23
N CYS A 70 2.72 3.09 2.11
CA CYS A 70 2.07 3.19 3.42
C CYS A 70 2.69 4.28 4.30
N THR A 71 4.02 4.23 4.47
CA THR A 71 4.74 5.13 5.38
C THR A 71 4.75 6.57 4.91
N ARG A 72 5.01 6.81 3.62
CA ARG A 72 5.10 8.17 3.07
C ARG A 72 3.74 8.72 2.68
N GLY A 73 2.84 7.86 2.21
CA GLY A 73 1.51 8.25 1.75
C GLY A 73 0.46 8.32 2.85
N ARG A 74 0.79 7.92 4.08
CA ARG A 74 -0.15 7.77 5.20
C ARG A 74 -1.30 6.82 4.85
N LEU A 75 -0.94 5.67 4.30
CA LEU A 75 -1.86 4.64 3.84
C LEU A 75 -1.78 3.41 4.74
N VAL A 76 -2.88 2.69 4.84
CA VAL A 76 -2.93 1.32 5.34
C VAL A 76 -3.02 0.37 4.16
N LEU A 77 -2.35 -0.77 4.29
CA LEU A 77 -2.47 -1.88 3.35
C LEU A 77 -3.48 -2.87 3.93
N THR A 78 -4.37 -3.40 3.10
CA THR A 78 -5.29 -4.46 3.53
C THR A 78 -5.15 -5.69 2.65
N TRP A 79 -5.32 -6.84 3.28
CA TRP A 79 -5.35 -8.15 2.65
C TRP A 79 -6.48 -8.94 3.28
N GLU A 80 -7.49 -9.30 2.49
CA GLU A 80 -8.74 -9.88 3.00
C GLU A 80 -9.33 -9.03 4.14
N SER A 81 -9.52 -9.60 5.34
CA SER A 81 -9.96 -8.90 6.54
C SER A 81 -8.82 -8.39 7.42
N THR A 82 -7.57 -8.54 6.99
CA THR A 82 -6.37 -8.13 7.75
C THR A 82 -5.92 -6.74 7.33
N VAL A 83 -5.64 -5.90 8.33
CA VAL A 83 -5.07 -4.56 8.14
C VAL A 83 -3.59 -4.59 8.49
N LEU A 84 -2.73 -4.23 7.55
CA LEU A 84 -1.28 -4.18 7.71
C LEU A 84 -0.87 -2.73 7.99
N LEU A 85 -0.41 -2.51 9.23
CA LEU A 85 0.03 -1.21 9.71
C LEU A 85 1.53 -1.07 9.46
N CYS A 86 1.89 -0.40 8.36
CA CYS A 86 3.28 -0.19 7.95
C CYS A 86 3.76 1.21 8.33
N GLY A 87 4.60 1.31 9.35
CA GLY A 87 5.19 2.57 9.84
C GLY A 87 4.19 3.70 10.11
N VAL A 88 2.98 3.32 10.54
CA VAL A 88 1.94 4.23 11.04
C VAL A 88 1.98 4.34 12.56
N GLU A 89 1.44 5.44 13.09
CA GLU A 89 1.40 5.74 14.51
C GLU A 89 0.65 4.66 15.31
N ALA A 90 1.01 4.52 16.59
CA ALA A 90 0.55 3.41 17.42
C ALA A 90 -0.96 3.44 17.73
N ASP A 91 -1.59 4.60 17.61
CA ASP A 91 -3.01 4.85 17.87
C ASP A 91 -3.95 4.14 16.86
N LEU A 92 -3.49 3.89 15.64
CA LEU A 92 -4.28 3.15 14.65
C LEU A 92 -4.42 1.67 14.99
N SER A 93 -3.49 1.09 15.76
CA SER A 93 -3.64 -0.30 16.21
C SER A 93 -4.87 -0.48 17.09
N ASP A 94 -5.19 0.51 17.92
CA ASP A 94 -6.39 0.49 18.76
C ASP A 94 -7.68 0.64 17.93
N THR A 95 -7.59 1.31 16.78
CA THR A 95 -8.71 1.50 15.84
C THR A 95 -9.09 0.21 15.12
N TYR A 96 -8.10 -0.58 14.68
CA TYR A 96 -8.32 -1.81 13.90
C TYR A 96 -8.36 -3.09 14.77
N GLY A 97 -7.96 -2.99 16.05
CA GLY A 97 -8.08 -4.08 17.02
C GLY A 97 -7.35 -5.36 16.59
N SER A 98 -7.98 -6.52 16.80
CA SER A 98 -7.36 -7.83 16.51
C SER A 98 -7.18 -8.15 15.02
N THR A 99 -7.64 -7.28 14.12
CA THR A 99 -7.45 -7.43 12.67
C THR A 99 -6.16 -6.78 12.17
N ALA A 100 -5.47 -6.02 13.03
CA ALA A 100 -4.24 -5.34 12.71
C ALA A 100 -3.01 -6.23 12.87
N VAL A 101 -2.18 -6.28 11.85
CA VAL A 101 -0.82 -6.81 11.91
C VAL A 101 0.14 -5.64 11.73
N ARG A 102 1.06 -5.46 12.68
CA ARG A 102 2.10 -4.43 12.58
C ARG A 102 3.25 -4.95 11.74
N CYS A 103 3.62 -4.17 10.73
CA CYS A 103 4.81 -4.40 9.94
C CYS A 103 5.70 -3.18 10.11
N ASP A 104 6.59 -3.19 11.10
CA ASP A 104 7.41 -2.01 11.44
C ASP A 104 8.64 -1.85 10.52
N SER A 105 8.81 -2.74 9.54
CA SER A 105 9.93 -2.69 8.61
C SER A 105 9.60 -3.38 7.28
N VAL A 106 10.37 -3.06 6.23
CA VAL A 106 10.28 -3.74 4.93
C VAL A 106 10.47 -5.26 5.06
N PRO A 107 11.46 -5.79 5.80
CA PRO A 107 11.59 -7.24 5.99
C PRO A 107 10.34 -7.88 6.60
N ALA A 108 9.72 -7.25 7.60
CA ALA A 108 8.50 -7.78 8.23
C ALA A 108 7.32 -7.82 7.24
N LEU A 109 7.13 -6.76 6.45
CA LEU A 109 6.11 -6.75 5.40
C LEU A 109 6.40 -7.81 4.33
N ARG A 110 7.66 -7.94 3.91
CA ARG A 110 8.08 -8.95 2.93
C ARG A 110 7.81 -10.37 3.39
N GLU A 111 8.09 -10.68 4.66
CA GLU A 111 7.82 -11.98 5.25
C GLU A 111 6.31 -12.28 5.25
N PHE A 112 5.48 -11.31 5.65
CA PHE A 112 4.03 -11.44 5.56
C PHE A 112 3.56 -11.71 4.13
N LEU A 113 4.01 -10.91 3.17
CA LEU A 113 3.63 -11.06 1.76
C LEU A 113 4.06 -12.43 1.21
N ALA A 114 5.26 -12.90 1.54
CA ALA A 114 5.74 -14.21 1.11
C ALA A 114 4.92 -15.37 1.68
N ALA A 115 4.31 -15.20 2.85
CA ALA A 115 3.45 -16.22 3.46
C ALA A 115 2.04 -16.29 2.84
N VAL A 116 1.61 -15.24 2.13
CA VAL A 116 0.23 -15.09 1.62
C VAL A 116 0.13 -14.89 0.09
N GLU A 117 1.25 -15.00 -0.63
CA GLU A 117 1.36 -14.91 -2.11
C GLU A 117 0.89 -16.18 -2.86
#